data_AF-A0A5C9C089-F1
#
_entry.id   AF-A0A5C9C089-F1
#
_cell.length_a   1.000
_cell.length_b   1.000
_cell.length_c   1.000
_cell.angle_alpha   90.00
_cell.angle_beta   90.00
_cell.angle_gamma   90.00
#
_symmetry.space_group_name_H-M   'P 1'
#
loop_
_entity.id
_entity.type
_entity.pdbx_description
1 polymer ?
#
loop_
_entity_poly.entity_id
_entity_poly.type
_entity_poly.pdbx_seq_one_letter_code
_entity_poly.pdbx_strand_id
1 'polypeptide(L)'
;MNSSTPGDFRQQREQQMKQAEELLASVPERLGIGKGLFWGKFVADWIFPYPRLSDAEQAQTEQSLTELKQFCDEHLDPERIDREADIPRDVIDGLARLGVLGMTASADVGGRGVSQMAYCKLLEEIGGRCSATSIFVNAHHSIGIRAVLRSSLRSRSPNRKRGPMRRTCKPPRRRPATDTSSSMARSATSPTERSPMC
;
A
#
# COMPACT_ATOMS: atom_id res chain seq x y z
N MET A 1 23.40 -1.72 55.46
CA MET A 1 22.92 -2.91 54.71
C MET A 1 21.41 -2.96 54.89
N ASN A 2 20.63 -2.46 53.91
CA ASN A 2 19.17 -2.45 54.01
C ASN A 2 18.65 -3.89 53.91
N SER A 3 18.18 -4.43 55.03
CA SER A 3 17.50 -5.71 55.13
C SER A 3 16.08 -5.59 54.57
N SER A 4 15.94 -5.71 53.25
CA SER A 4 14.63 -5.86 52.60
C SER A 4 13.96 -7.15 53.12
N THR A 5 12.91 -6.97 53.91
CA THR A 5 12.19 -8.08 54.55
C THR A 5 11.32 -8.79 53.50
N PRO A 6 11.14 -10.13 53.53
CA PRO A 6 10.46 -10.89 52.45
C PRO A 6 9.03 -10.42 52.07
N GLY A 7 8.35 -9.66 52.93
CA GLY A 7 7.02 -9.08 52.66
C GLY A 7 7.04 -7.89 51.69
N ASP A 8 8.13 -7.12 51.64
CA ASP A 8 8.26 -5.90 50.83
C ASP A 8 8.29 -6.24 49.33
N PHE A 9 8.97 -7.34 48.96
CA PHE A 9 9.02 -7.84 47.57
C PHE A 9 7.68 -8.39 47.06
N ARG A 10 6.77 -8.85 47.93
CA ARG A 10 5.40 -9.24 47.51
C ARG A 10 4.57 -7.99 47.23
N GLN A 11 4.63 -7.00 48.11
CA GLN A 11 3.91 -5.74 47.94
C GLN A 11 4.40 -4.97 46.70
N GLN A 12 5.70 -4.94 46.45
CA GLN A 12 6.27 -4.37 45.23
C GLN A 12 5.82 -5.11 43.96
N ARG A 13 5.79 -6.45 43.98
CA ARG A 13 5.29 -7.23 42.84
C ARG A 13 3.80 -7.00 42.61
N GLU A 14 3.00 -6.93 43.66
CA GLU A 14 1.57 -6.62 43.59
C GLU A 14 1.33 -5.20 43.02
N GLN A 15 2.12 -4.21 43.45
CA GLN A 15 2.10 -2.87 42.86
C GLN A 15 2.49 -2.87 41.39
N GLN A 16 3.56 -3.58 41.02
CA GLN A 16 3.98 -3.70 39.62
C GLN A 16 2.93 -4.39 38.76
N MET A 17 2.28 -5.44 39.26
CA MET A 17 1.20 -6.13 38.55
C MET A 17 -0.02 -5.21 38.37
N LYS A 18 -0.40 -4.46 39.41
CA LYS A 18 -1.52 -3.53 39.37
C LYS A 18 -1.27 -2.35 38.41
N GLN A 19 -0.05 -1.82 38.41
CA GLN A 19 0.39 -0.79 37.45
C GLN A 19 0.39 -1.32 36.02
N ALA A 20 0.82 -2.58 35.80
CA ALA A 20 0.75 -3.21 34.50
C ALA A 20 -0.70 -3.40 34.04
N GLU A 21 -1.61 -3.84 34.91
CA GLU A 21 -3.03 -3.97 34.61
C GLU A 21 -3.69 -2.64 34.22
N GLU A 22 -3.38 -1.55 34.94
CA GLU A 22 -3.92 -0.22 34.64
C GLU A 22 -3.42 0.33 33.29
N LEU A 23 -2.13 0.16 33.00
CA LEU A 23 -1.56 0.52 31.69
C LEU A 23 -2.19 -0.31 30.55
N LEU A 24 -2.43 -1.61 30.78
CA LEU A 24 -3.03 -2.52 29.81
C LEU A 24 -4.55 -2.30 29.63
N ALA A 25 -5.24 -1.80 30.65
CA ALA A 25 -6.67 -1.47 30.59
C ALA A 25 -6.97 -0.25 29.70
N SER A 26 -6.00 0.66 29.54
CA SER A 26 -6.13 1.84 28.67
C SER A 26 -6.03 1.54 27.17
N VAL A 27 -5.79 0.28 26.82
CA VAL A 27 -5.61 -0.17 25.43
C VAL A 27 -6.98 -0.29 24.75
N PRO A 28 -7.24 0.44 23.65
CA PRO A 28 -8.53 0.36 22.95
C PRO A 28 -8.90 -1.08 22.56
N GLU A 29 -10.15 -1.47 22.87
CA GLU A 29 -10.71 -2.82 22.75
C GLU A 29 -10.71 -3.38 21.32
N ARG A 30 -10.54 -2.52 20.30
CA ARG A 30 -10.27 -2.96 18.91
C ARG A 30 -8.81 -3.37 18.77
N LEU A 31 -8.47 -4.50 19.37
CA LEU A 31 -7.20 -5.18 19.21
C LEU A 31 -7.12 -5.74 17.79
N GLY A 32 -6.25 -5.20 16.95
CA GLY A 32 -5.87 -5.88 15.71
C GLY A 32 -5.18 -7.21 16.04
N ILE A 33 -5.24 -8.19 15.13
CA ILE A 33 -4.65 -9.54 15.32
C ILE A 33 -3.23 -9.49 15.89
N GLY A 34 -2.34 -8.68 15.29
CA GLY A 34 -0.95 -8.59 15.74
C GLY A 34 -0.83 -8.08 17.19
N LYS A 35 -1.74 -7.18 17.59
CA LYS A 35 -1.83 -6.64 18.95
C LYS A 35 -2.38 -7.69 19.92
N GLY A 36 -3.39 -8.46 19.52
CA GLY A 36 -3.93 -9.57 20.30
C GLY A 36 -2.90 -10.66 20.57
N LEU A 37 -2.17 -11.07 19.53
CA LEU A 37 -1.09 -12.06 19.63
C LEU A 37 0.00 -11.64 20.62
N PHE A 38 0.38 -10.35 20.64
CA PHE A 38 1.36 -9.83 21.59
C PHE A 38 0.92 -10.02 23.07
N TRP A 39 -0.37 -9.97 23.34
CA TRP A 39 -0.94 -10.21 24.67
C TRP A 39 -1.45 -11.65 24.90
N GLY A 40 -1.10 -12.59 24.01
CA GLY A 40 -1.56 -13.98 24.11
C GLY A 40 -3.06 -14.17 23.83
N LYS A 41 -3.74 -13.17 23.28
CA LYS A 41 -5.15 -13.24 22.88
C LYS A 41 -5.25 -13.56 21.39
N PHE A 42 -5.66 -14.78 21.07
CA PHE A 42 -5.94 -15.17 19.69
C PHE A 42 -7.35 -14.73 19.28
N VAL A 43 -7.45 -13.69 18.44
CA VAL A 43 -8.73 -13.12 18.01
C VAL A 43 -9.15 -13.74 16.66
N ALA A 44 -9.61 -14.99 16.70
CA ALA A 44 -9.92 -15.78 15.50
C ALA A 44 -10.96 -15.12 14.56
N ASP A 45 -11.91 -14.37 15.11
CA ASP A 45 -13.03 -13.76 14.39
C ASP A 45 -12.62 -12.78 13.28
N TRP A 46 -11.38 -12.24 13.32
CA TRP A 46 -10.87 -11.36 12.27
C TRP A 46 -10.22 -12.08 11.09
N ILE A 47 -9.97 -13.39 11.20
CA ILE A 47 -9.25 -14.19 10.20
C ILE A 47 -10.16 -15.29 9.62
N PHE A 48 -11.01 -15.88 10.46
CA PHE A 48 -11.81 -17.04 10.10
C PHE A 48 -13.29 -16.67 9.94
N PRO A 49 -13.94 -17.12 8.85
CA PRO A 49 -13.37 -17.78 7.68
C PRO A 49 -12.49 -16.82 6.86
N TYR A 50 -11.51 -17.37 6.11
CA TYR A 50 -10.63 -16.54 5.30
C TYR A 50 -11.46 -15.66 4.35
N PRO A 51 -11.21 -14.34 4.31
CA PRO A 51 -11.99 -13.42 3.50
C PRO A 51 -11.90 -13.82 2.03
N ARG A 52 -13.06 -13.90 1.37
CA ARG A 52 -13.16 -14.14 -0.07
C ARG A 52 -13.76 -12.92 -0.74
N LEU A 53 -13.47 -12.78 -2.03
CA LEU A 53 -14.18 -11.82 -2.88
C LEU A 53 -15.65 -12.23 -2.97
N SER A 54 -16.53 -11.25 -3.17
CA SER A 54 -17.91 -11.54 -3.56
C SER A 54 -17.94 -12.20 -4.94
N ASP A 55 -18.95 -13.02 -5.24
CA ASP A 55 -19.06 -13.74 -6.51
C ASP A 55 -18.99 -12.78 -7.73
N ALA A 56 -19.61 -11.61 -7.60
CA ALA A 56 -19.58 -10.56 -8.63
C ALA A 56 -18.18 -9.97 -8.82
N GLU A 57 -17.47 -9.65 -7.73
CA GLU A 57 -16.09 -9.17 -7.81
C GLU A 57 -15.14 -10.25 -8.35
N GLN A 58 -15.38 -11.51 -7.99
CA GLN A 58 -14.58 -12.62 -8.46
C GLN A 58 -14.69 -12.78 -9.98
N ALA A 59 -15.91 -12.80 -10.52
CA ALA A 59 -16.14 -12.87 -11.97
C ALA A 59 -15.48 -11.68 -12.71
N GLN A 60 -15.60 -10.46 -12.18
CA GLN A 60 -14.94 -9.29 -12.76
C GLN A 60 -13.40 -9.39 -12.72
N THR A 61 -12.87 -9.93 -11.63
CA THR A 61 -11.43 -10.16 -11.46
C THR A 61 -10.92 -11.19 -12.45
N GLU A 62 -11.64 -12.31 -12.63
CA GLU A 62 -11.30 -13.36 -13.58
C GLU A 62 -11.32 -12.88 -15.04
N GLN A 63 -12.29 -12.03 -15.40
CA GLN A 63 -12.29 -11.38 -16.71
C GLN A 63 -11.04 -10.50 -16.89
N SER A 64 -10.74 -9.65 -15.91
CA SER A 64 -9.55 -8.77 -15.97
C SER A 64 -8.24 -9.55 -16.01
N LEU A 65 -8.18 -10.71 -15.32
CA LEU A 65 -7.05 -11.62 -15.34
C LEU A 65 -6.86 -12.25 -16.71
N THR A 66 -7.96 -12.63 -17.38
CA THR A 66 -7.90 -13.20 -18.74
C THR A 66 -7.31 -12.19 -19.72
N GLU A 67 -7.82 -10.95 -19.72
CA GLU A 67 -7.31 -9.86 -20.57
C GLU A 67 -5.84 -9.54 -20.27
N LEU A 68 -5.46 -9.51 -18.99
CA LEU A 68 -4.09 -9.26 -18.55
C LEU A 68 -3.13 -10.38 -18.97
N LYS A 69 -3.55 -11.65 -18.86
CA LYS A 69 -2.75 -12.79 -19.27
C LYS A 69 -2.42 -12.72 -20.76
N GLN A 70 -3.44 -12.52 -21.59
CA GLN A 70 -3.26 -12.36 -23.04
C GLN A 70 -2.28 -11.23 -23.37
N PHE A 71 -2.47 -10.06 -22.77
CA PHE A 71 -1.55 -8.93 -22.96
C PHE A 71 -0.12 -9.25 -22.53
N CYS A 72 0.06 -9.92 -21.39
CA CYS A 72 1.37 -10.32 -20.92
C CYS A 72 2.01 -11.37 -21.84
N ASP A 73 1.25 -12.33 -22.35
CA ASP A 73 1.74 -13.32 -23.31
C ASP A 73 2.22 -12.68 -24.61
N GLU A 74 1.56 -11.62 -25.08
CA GLU A 74 1.85 -10.96 -26.35
C GLU A 74 2.93 -9.87 -26.26
N HIS A 75 2.99 -9.13 -25.15
CA HIS A 75 3.76 -7.88 -25.06
C HIS A 75 4.82 -7.85 -23.97
N LEU A 76 4.73 -8.73 -22.96
CA LEU A 76 5.65 -8.70 -21.82
C LEU A 76 6.85 -9.63 -22.06
N ASP A 77 7.98 -9.03 -22.41
CA ASP A 77 9.27 -9.72 -22.52
C ASP A 77 10.14 -9.45 -21.28
N PRO A 78 10.18 -10.38 -20.30
CA PRO A 78 10.96 -10.18 -19.07
C PRO A 78 12.47 -10.17 -19.32
N GLU A 79 12.97 -10.92 -20.30
CA GLU A 79 14.41 -11.00 -20.59
C GLU A 79 14.92 -9.71 -21.23
N ARG A 80 14.12 -9.10 -22.11
CA ARG A 80 14.41 -7.77 -22.65
C ARG A 80 14.45 -6.73 -21.54
N ILE A 81 13.45 -6.72 -20.65
CA ILE A 81 13.35 -5.75 -19.55
C ILE A 81 14.57 -5.85 -18.63
N ASP A 82 15.01 -7.05 -18.29
CA ASP A 82 16.17 -7.25 -17.42
C ASP A 82 17.48 -6.77 -18.10
N ARG A 83 17.67 -7.15 -19.35
CA ARG A 83 18.86 -6.78 -20.15
C ARG A 83 18.98 -5.28 -20.39
N GLU A 84 17.86 -4.62 -20.69
CA GLU A 84 17.80 -3.19 -20.97
C GLU A 84 17.70 -2.34 -19.69
N ALA A 85 17.41 -2.98 -18.55
CA ALA A 85 17.13 -2.35 -17.27
C ALA A 85 16.05 -1.24 -17.36
N ASP A 86 15.12 -1.37 -18.31
CA ASP A 86 14.04 -0.42 -18.53
C ASP A 86 12.76 -1.16 -18.94
N ILE A 87 11.61 -0.59 -18.58
CA ILE A 87 10.30 -1.13 -18.97
C ILE A 87 9.85 -0.40 -20.25
N PRO A 88 9.68 -1.13 -21.37
CA PRO A 88 9.27 -0.56 -22.64
C PRO A 88 7.97 0.23 -22.54
N ARG A 89 7.91 1.36 -23.26
CA ARG A 89 6.81 2.32 -23.13
C ARG A 89 5.47 1.76 -23.59
N ASP A 90 5.50 0.94 -24.62
CA ASP A 90 4.37 0.17 -25.16
C ASP A 90 3.74 -0.73 -24.09
N VAL A 91 4.56 -1.38 -23.26
CA VAL A 91 4.11 -2.22 -22.14
C VAL A 91 3.39 -1.36 -21.10
N ILE A 92 4.00 -0.23 -20.70
CA ILE A 92 3.40 0.70 -19.72
C ILE A 92 2.06 1.24 -20.23
N ASP A 93 2.01 1.70 -21.48
CA ASP A 93 0.79 2.27 -22.05
C ASP A 93 -0.27 1.17 -22.27
N GLY A 94 0.12 -0.07 -22.54
CA GLY A 94 -0.78 -1.22 -22.59
C GLY A 94 -1.41 -1.55 -21.24
N LEU A 95 -0.60 -1.61 -20.18
CA LEU A 95 -1.09 -1.77 -18.80
C LEU A 95 -2.02 -0.62 -18.37
N ALA A 96 -1.75 0.60 -18.84
CA ALA A 96 -2.62 1.75 -18.62
C ALA A 96 -3.98 1.60 -19.35
N ARG A 97 -3.98 1.12 -20.59
CA ARG A 97 -5.19 0.87 -21.38
C ARG A 97 -6.07 -0.23 -20.76
N LEU A 98 -5.45 -1.29 -20.25
CA LEU A 98 -6.14 -2.33 -19.47
C LEU A 98 -6.68 -1.82 -18.14
N GLY A 99 -6.29 -0.63 -17.69
CA GLY A 99 -6.76 -0.03 -16.45
C GLY A 99 -6.09 -0.59 -15.18
N VAL A 100 -5.05 -1.41 -15.32
CA VAL A 100 -4.30 -2.00 -14.20
C VAL A 100 -3.70 -0.90 -13.32
N LEU A 101 -3.16 0.16 -13.93
CA LEU A 101 -2.56 1.28 -13.20
C LEU A 101 -3.58 2.04 -12.35
N GLY A 102 -4.86 2.07 -12.73
CA GLY A 102 -5.92 2.82 -12.05
C GLY A 102 -6.95 1.95 -11.32
N MET A 103 -6.63 0.67 -11.08
CA MET A 103 -7.67 -0.33 -10.81
C MET A 103 -8.44 -0.13 -9.50
N THR A 104 -7.77 0.28 -8.42
CA THR A 104 -8.43 0.53 -7.13
C THR A 104 -8.90 1.98 -6.95
N ALA A 105 -8.62 2.87 -7.91
CA ALA A 105 -9.11 4.23 -7.83
C ALA A 105 -10.62 4.24 -8.07
N SER A 106 -11.36 5.09 -7.36
CA SER A 106 -12.82 5.16 -7.48
C SER A 106 -13.25 5.53 -8.91
N ALA A 107 -14.44 5.06 -9.32
CA ALA A 107 -15.03 5.39 -10.62
C ALA A 107 -15.14 6.92 -10.84
N ASP A 108 -15.42 7.69 -9.78
CA ASP A 108 -15.53 9.16 -9.80
C ASP A 108 -14.26 9.88 -10.31
N VAL A 109 -13.10 9.23 -10.21
CA VAL A 109 -11.81 9.78 -10.67
C VAL A 109 -11.28 9.04 -11.90
N GLY A 110 -12.12 8.21 -12.53
CA GLY A 110 -11.78 7.45 -13.73
C GLY A 110 -11.00 6.16 -13.47
N GLY A 111 -11.04 5.63 -12.24
CA GLY A 111 -10.52 4.30 -11.93
C GLY A 111 -11.59 3.21 -12.06
N ARG A 112 -11.21 1.94 -11.82
CA ARG A 112 -12.14 0.79 -11.90
C ARG A 112 -12.86 0.49 -10.58
N GLY A 113 -12.45 1.08 -9.47
CA GLY A 113 -13.09 0.91 -8.15
C GLY A 113 -12.96 -0.49 -7.55
N VAL A 114 -12.01 -1.29 -8.03
CA VAL A 114 -11.85 -2.69 -7.64
C VAL A 114 -11.22 -2.80 -6.24
N SER A 115 -11.59 -3.83 -5.49
CA SER A 115 -11.06 -4.07 -4.15
C SER A 115 -9.55 -4.39 -4.15
N GLN A 116 -8.89 -4.13 -3.01
CA GLN A 116 -7.46 -4.39 -2.86
C GLN A 116 -7.10 -5.87 -3.07
N MET A 117 -7.98 -6.79 -2.66
CA MET A 117 -7.78 -8.23 -2.83
C MET A 117 -7.75 -8.63 -4.30
N ALA A 118 -8.69 -8.14 -5.11
CA ALA A 118 -8.72 -8.36 -6.54
C ALA A 118 -7.50 -7.72 -7.25
N TYR A 119 -7.07 -6.53 -6.82
CA TYR A 119 -5.81 -5.96 -7.29
C TYR A 119 -4.59 -6.86 -7.00
N CYS A 120 -4.51 -7.45 -5.80
CA CYS A 120 -3.43 -8.37 -5.47
C CYS A 120 -3.41 -9.59 -6.40
N LYS A 121 -4.56 -10.10 -6.83
CA LYS A 121 -4.63 -11.20 -7.81
C LYS A 121 -4.02 -10.86 -9.16
N LEU A 122 -4.26 -9.64 -9.66
CA LEU A 122 -3.62 -9.21 -10.90
C LEU A 122 -2.11 -8.97 -10.71
N LEU A 123 -1.72 -8.45 -9.55
CA LEU A 123 -0.30 -8.25 -9.24
C LEU A 123 0.47 -9.58 -9.09
N GLU A 124 -0.18 -10.61 -8.55
CA GLU A 124 0.34 -12.00 -8.49
C GLU A 124 0.64 -12.51 -9.90
N GLU A 125 -0.26 -12.32 -10.87
CA GLU A 125 -0.02 -12.77 -12.25
C GLU A 125 1.12 -12.01 -12.95
N ILE A 126 1.21 -10.69 -12.79
CA ILE A 126 2.33 -9.92 -13.36
C ILE A 126 3.64 -10.34 -12.69
N GLY A 127 3.62 -10.52 -11.36
CA GLY A 127 4.79 -10.91 -10.58
C GLY A 127 5.31 -12.30 -10.92
N GLY A 128 4.42 -13.23 -11.27
CA GLY A 128 4.79 -14.57 -11.76
C GLY A 128 5.53 -14.56 -13.09
N ARG A 129 5.44 -13.46 -13.86
CA ARG A 129 6.05 -13.33 -15.20
C ARG A 129 7.26 -12.39 -15.21
N CYS A 130 7.12 -11.21 -14.59
CA CYS A 130 8.17 -10.19 -14.52
C CYS A 130 8.07 -9.41 -13.20
N SER A 131 9.02 -9.65 -12.30
CA SER A 131 9.09 -8.97 -11.01
C SER A 131 9.30 -7.46 -11.15
N ALA A 132 10.16 -7.02 -12.08
CA ALA A 132 10.42 -5.59 -12.32
C ALA A 132 9.14 -4.83 -12.72
N THR A 133 8.34 -5.41 -13.63
CA THR A 133 7.06 -4.82 -14.04
C THR A 133 6.04 -4.82 -12.90
N SER A 134 5.98 -5.90 -12.12
CA SER A 134 5.11 -5.97 -10.93
C SER A 134 5.46 -4.90 -9.89
N ILE A 135 6.75 -4.70 -9.61
CA ILE A 135 7.22 -3.65 -8.70
C ILE A 135 6.87 -2.26 -9.22
N PHE A 136 7.03 -2.00 -10.52
CA PHE A 136 6.63 -0.74 -11.14
C PHE A 136 5.12 -0.47 -10.94
N VAL A 137 4.27 -1.45 -11.24
CA VAL A 137 2.81 -1.34 -11.06
C VAL A 137 2.47 -1.10 -9.57
N ASN A 138 3.11 -1.84 -8.67
CA ASN A 138 2.92 -1.65 -7.22
C ASN A 138 3.34 -0.26 -6.75
N ALA A 139 4.51 0.24 -7.14
CA ALA A 139 4.99 1.56 -6.75
C ALA A 139 4.06 2.67 -7.26
N HIS A 140 3.57 2.55 -8.50
CA HIS A 140 2.58 3.47 -9.05
C HIS A 140 1.29 3.49 -8.22
N HIS A 141 0.80 2.30 -7.84
CA HIS A 141 -0.42 2.11 -7.08
C HIS A 141 -0.31 2.57 -5.61
N SER A 142 0.67 2.03 -4.89
CA SER A 142 0.78 2.13 -3.44
C SER A 142 1.35 3.47 -2.98
N ILE A 143 2.23 4.09 -3.77
CA ILE A 143 2.85 5.38 -3.47
C ILE A 143 2.18 6.48 -4.29
N GLY A 144 2.11 6.33 -5.62
CA GLY A 144 1.62 7.37 -6.51
C GLY A 144 0.15 7.72 -6.29
N ILE A 145 -0.74 6.80 -6.64
CA ILE A 145 -2.18 7.03 -6.58
C ILE A 145 -2.66 7.20 -5.13
N ARG A 146 -2.16 6.38 -4.20
CA ARG A 146 -2.62 6.44 -2.82
C ARG A 146 -2.28 7.75 -2.12
N ALA A 147 -1.13 8.37 -2.44
CA ALA A 147 -0.79 9.69 -1.93
C ALA A 147 -1.74 10.77 -2.44
N VAL A 148 -2.12 10.72 -3.73
CA VAL A 148 -3.05 11.68 -4.33
C VAL A 148 -4.46 11.50 -3.76
N LEU A 149 -4.96 10.27 -3.63
CA LEU A 149 -6.27 10.01 -3.05
C LEU A 149 -6.33 10.45 -1.57
N ARG A 150 -5.30 10.18 -0.78
CA ARG A 150 -5.25 10.57 0.65
C ARG A 150 -5.17 12.09 0.83
N SER A 151 -4.36 12.78 0.05
CA SER A 151 -4.20 14.24 0.14
C SER A 151 -5.40 15.02 -0.40
N SER A 152 -6.03 14.54 -1.48
CA SER A 152 -7.24 15.15 -2.05
C SER A 152 -8.47 15.00 -1.16
N LEU A 153 -8.57 13.93 -0.37
CA LEU A 153 -9.58 13.79 0.68
C LEU A 153 -9.36 14.78 1.83
N ARG A 154 -8.10 15.05 2.19
CA ARG A 154 -7.74 15.95 3.31
C ARG A 154 -7.91 17.44 2.99
N SER A 155 -7.98 17.80 1.72
CA SER A 155 -8.17 19.16 1.22
C SER A 155 -9.62 19.46 0.76
N ARG A 156 -10.57 18.56 1.05
CA ARG A 156 -12.00 18.76 0.74
C ARG A 156 -12.58 19.91 1.57
N SER A 157 -12.54 21.11 1.00
CA SER A 157 -13.58 22.13 1.21
C SER A 157 -14.79 21.76 0.34
N PRO A 158 -16.05 21.98 0.77
CA PRO A 158 -17.24 21.37 0.14
C PRO A 158 -17.52 21.79 -1.32
N ASN A 159 -16.83 22.79 -1.87
CA ASN A 159 -17.32 23.53 -3.03
C ASN A 159 -16.34 23.61 -4.24
N ARG A 160 -15.42 22.65 -4.42
CA ARG A 160 -14.51 22.65 -5.57
C ARG A 160 -14.79 21.48 -6.52
N LYS A 161 -15.31 21.80 -7.72
CA LYS A 161 -15.55 20.83 -8.79
C LYS A 161 -14.24 20.12 -9.20
N ARG A 162 -14.30 18.79 -9.35
CA ARG A 162 -13.16 17.95 -9.73
C ARG A 162 -12.90 18.05 -11.24
N GLY A 163 -11.63 18.20 -11.62
CA GLY A 163 -11.17 17.90 -12.97
C GLY A 163 -10.86 16.40 -13.11
N PRO A 164 -10.93 15.81 -14.31
CA PRO A 164 -10.66 14.39 -14.52
C PRO A 164 -9.20 14.06 -14.18
N MET A 165 -8.95 12.92 -13.53
CA MET A 165 -7.60 12.40 -13.34
C MET A 165 -7.04 12.02 -14.72
N ARG A 166 -5.85 12.51 -15.07
CA ARG A 166 -5.24 12.24 -16.39
C ARG A 166 -5.09 10.73 -16.55
N ARG A 167 -5.75 10.16 -17.56
CA ARG A 167 -5.67 8.73 -17.93
C ARG A 167 -4.27 8.29 -18.34
N THR A 168 -3.41 9.24 -18.72
CA THR A 168 -2.02 8.99 -19.08
C THR A 168 -1.10 9.58 -18.02
N CYS A 169 -0.31 8.71 -17.41
CA CYS A 169 0.75 9.14 -16.52
C CYS A 169 1.89 9.71 -17.37
N LYS A 170 2.19 11.01 -17.21
CA LYS A 170 3.47 11.56 -17.68
C LYS A 170 4.56 10.83 -16.87
N PRO A 171 5.58 10.23 -17.51
CA PRO A 171 6.57 9.46 -16.78
C PRO A 171 7.25 10.36 -15.74
N PRO A 172 7.58 9.83 -14.54
CA PRO A 172 8.41 10.57 -13.60
C PRO A 172 9.72 10.93 -14.31
N ARG A 173 10.09 12.22 -14.30
CA ARG A 173 11.45 12.61 -14.73
C ARG A 173 12.43 11.82 -13.88
N ARG A 174 13.44 11.20 -14.52
CA ARG A 174 14.53 10.49 -13.85
C ARG A 174 15.05 11.39 -12.71
N ARG A 175 14.82 10.98 -11.46
CA ARG A 175 15.52 11.57 -10.33
C ARG A 175 16.91 10.94 -10.32
N PRO A 176 17.99 11.71 -10.15
CA PRO A 176 19.31 11.14 -9.92
C PRO A 176 19.28 10.21 -8.70
N ALA A 177 20.19 9.24 -8.68
CA ALA A 177 20.30 8.20 -7.68
C ALA A 177 20.18 8.77 -6.25
N THR A 178 19.41 8.05 -5.44
CA THR A 178 19.01 8.37 -4.06
C THR A 178 20.14 8.92 -3.21
N ASP A 179 19.90 10.06 -2.55
CA ASP A 179 20.60 10.41 -1.31
C ASP A 179 20.48 9.21 -0.34
N THR A 180 21.60 8.81 0.25
CA THR A 180 21.78 7.68 1.17
C THR A 180 21.02 7.79 2.50
N SER A 181 20.03 8.68 2.60
CA SER A 181 19.23 8.94 3.81
C SER A 181 17.87 8.22 3.80
N SER A 182 17.83 6.96 3.37
CA SER A 182 16.57 6.21 3.24
C SER A 182 15.87 5.88 4.57
N SER A 183 16.52 6.05 5.72
CA SER A 183 15.94 5.79 7.04
C SER A 183 15.28 7.00 7.72
N MET A 184 15.48 8.22 7.19
CA MET A 184 14.96 9.44 7.82
C MET A 184 13.89 10.13 6.97
N ALA A 185 12.71 9.53 6.89
CA ALA A 185 11.53 10.17 6.30
C ALA A 185 11.09 11.49 7.01
N ARG A 186 11.73 11.86 8.14
CA ARG A 186 11.42 13.07 8.92
C ARG A 186 12.34 14.27 8.61
N SER A 187 13.49 14.07 7.96
CA SER A 187 14.51 15.13 7.79
C SER A 187 14.56 15.71 6.37
N ALA A 188 13.63 15.34 5.49
CA ALA A 188 13.60 15.84 4.13
C ALA A 188 13.12 17.32 4.07
N THR A 189 14.02 18.27 4.30
CA THR A 189 13.85 19.65 3.85
C THR A 189 14.18 19.71 2.36
N SER A 190 13.17 19.95 1.52
CA SER A 190 13.41 20.19 0.09
C SER A 190 14.12 21.53 -0.13
N PRO A 191 15.16 21.62 -0.98
CA PRO A 191 15.73 22.89 -1.38
C PRO A 191 14.69 23.68 -2.18
N THR A 192 14.43 24.89 -1.76
CA THR A 192 13.56 25.84 -2.46
C THR A 192 14.34 26.43 -3.64
N GLU A 193 14.41 25.72 -4.76
CA GLU A 193 14.86 26.34 -6.02
C GLU A 193 13.73 27.23 -6.56
N ARG A 194 13.84 28.53 -6.28
CA ARG A 194 13.22 29.58 -7.09
C ARG A 194 13.99 29.64 -8.41
N SER A 195 13.37 29.23 -9.51
CA SER A 195 13.78 29.69 -10.84
C SER A 195 12.88 30.86 -11.26
N PRO A 196 13.45 31.95 -11.81
CA PRO A 196 12.69 33.14 -12.18
C PRO A 196 11.84 32.87 -13.44
N MET A 197 10.74 33.61 -13.56
CA MET A 197 9.95 33.69 -14.77
C MET A 197 10.81 34.20 -15.94
N CYS A 198 10.82 33.44 -17.03
CA CYS A 198 10.77 33.92 -18.41
C CYS A 198 10.19 32.80 -19.27
#